data_AF-X0VXC4-F1
#
_entry.id   AF-X0VXC4-F1
#
_cell.length_a   1.000
_cell.length_b   1.000
_cell.length_c   1.000
_cell.angle_alpha   90.00
_cell.angle_beta   90.00
_cell.angle_gamma   90.00
#
_symmetry.space_group_name_H-M   'P 1'
#
loop_
_entity.id
_entity.type
_entity.pdbx_description
1 polymer ?
#
loop_
_entity_poly.entity_id
_entity_poly.type
_entity_poly.pdbx_seq_one_letter_code
_entity_poly.pdbx_strand_id
1 'polypeptide(L)'
;ITVSGADEAELLKHNGAATVDISGNTWAAITNCDGWYDLTLTAGNLDTEGLLTVIVQDDSVCLPVFSHFMVVNANVYDSLFAGSTLFQKAAKLLVNKAVQNKSTGAINYYDDDGETIILTHTPADGESEITRTPS
;
A
#
# COMPACT_ATOMS: atom_id res chain seq x y z
N ILE A 1 2.89 -31.43 -12.24
CA ILE A 1 1.72 -31.12 -13.08
C ILE A 1 1.85 -29.69 -13.55
N THR A 2 1.76 -29.43 -14.86
CA THR A 2 1.77 -28.07 -15.41
C THR A 2 0.33 -27.65 -15.68
N VAL A 3 -0.17 -26.66 -14.94
CA VAL A 3 -1.55 -26.11 -15.12
C VAL A 3 -1.72 -25.47 -16.51
N SER A 4 -0.64 -25.21 -17.24
CA SER A 4 -0.68 -24.80 -18.65
C SER A 4 -1.33 -25.82 -19.59
N GLY A 5 -1.56 -27.06 -19.14
CA GLY A 5 -2.32 -28.08 -19.87
C GLY A 5 -3.74 -28.29 -19.33
N ALA A 6 -4.13 -27.58 -18.27
CA ALA A 6 -5.48 -27.66 -17.74
C ALA A 6 -6.43 -26.82 -18.59
N ASP A 7 -7.44 -27.46 -19.17
CA ASP A 7 -8.46 -26.84 -20.02
C ASP A 7 -9.75 -26.50 -19.26
N GLU A 8 -9.81 -26.81 -17.95
CA GLU A 8 -10.92 -26.50 -17.05
C GLU A 8 -10.45 -25.61 -15.88
N ALA A 9 -10.44 -24.30 -16.12
CA ALA A 9 -10.10 -23.28 -15.13
C ALA A 9 -11.10 -22.13 -15.14
N GLU A 10 -11.58 -21.73 -13.96
CA GLU A 10 -12.67 -20.79 -13.82
C GLU A 10 -12.48 -19.81 -12.66
N LEU A 11 -13.25 -18.72 -12.72
CA LEU A 11 -13.45 -17.79 -11.63
C LEU A 11 -14.87 -17.88 -11.10
N LEU A 12 -15.01 -17.95 -9.78
CA LEU A 12 -16.26 -17.66 -9.09
C LEU A 12 -16.15 -16.28 -8.45
N LYS A 13 -16.89 -15.31 -9.00
CA LYS A 13 -16.89 -13.92 -8.56
C LYS A 13 -17.79 -13.74 -7.34
N HIS A 14 -17.62 -12.63 -6.63
CA HIS A 14 -18.36 -12.37 -5.40
C HIS A 14 -19.88 -12.43 -5.61
N ASN A 15 -20.56 -13.27 -4.82
CA ASN A 15 -22.00 -13.57 -4.94
C ASN A 15 -22.44 -14.00 -6.36
N GLY A 16 -21.51 -14.44 -7.19
CA GLY A 16 -21.77 -14.94 -8.54
C GLY A 16 -22.47 -16.30 -8.49
N ALA A 17 -23.50 -16.47 -9.32
CA ALA A 17 -24.21 -17.75 -9.46
C ALA A 17 -23.61 -18.64 -10.57
N ALA A 18 -22.75 -18.08 -11.42
CA ALA A 18 -22.09 -18.76 -12.52
C ALA A 18 -20.59 -18.49 -12.48
N THR A 19 -19.83 -19.47 -12.95
CA THR A 19 -18.39 -19.35 -13.15
C THR A 19 -18.08 -18.60 -14.44
N VAL A 20 -16.92 -17.96 -14.48
CA VAL A 20 -16.35 -17.34 -15.67
C VAL A 20 -15.17 -18.18 -16.10
N ASP A 21 -15.23 -18.71 -17.32
CA ASP A 21 -14.15 -19.49 -17.92
C ASP A 21 -12.89 -18.62 -18.12
N ILE A 22 -11.75 -19.15 -17.67
CA ILE A 22 -10.40 -18.58 -17.83
C ILE A 22 -9.39 -19.62 -18.32
N SER A 23 -9.85 -20.76 -18.85
CA SER A 23 -9.00 -21.80 -19.46
C SER A 23 -8.12 -21.24 -20.59
N GLY A 24 -8.62 -20.25 -21.33
CA GLY A 24 -7.87 -19.53 -22.37
C GLY A 24 -6.87 -18.47 -21.86
N ASN A 25 -6.82 -18.19 -20.56
CA ASN A 25 -5.87 -17.22 -20.01
C ASN A 25 -4.44 -17.78 -19.97
N THR A 26 -3.44 -16.90 -19.88
CA THR A 26 -2.05 -17.33 -19.76
C THR A 26 -1.72 -17.72 -18.32
N TRP A 27 -1.26 -18.96 -18.15
CA TRP A 27 -0.76 -19.55 -16.91
C TRP A 27 0.74 -19.87 -17.03
N ALA A 28 1.61 -18.91 -16.69
CA ALA A 28 3.05 -19.09 -16.81
C ALA A 28 3.62 -19.73 -15.55
N ALA A 29 4.24 -20.91 -15.67
CA ALA A 29 4.87 -21.58 -14.54
C ALA A 29 6.07 -20.78 -14.00
N ILE A 30 6.16 -20.64 -12.68
CA ILE A 30 7.29 -19.99 -12.04
C ILE A 30 8.49 -20.94 -12.03
N THR A 31 9.63 -20.48 -12.53
CA THR A 31 10.86 -21.30 -12.62
C THR A 31 11.33 -21.73 -11.23
N ASN A 32 11.64 -23.02 -11.06
CA ASN A 32 12.06 -23.64 -9.79
C ASN A 32 11.01 -23.59 -8.66
N CYS A 33 9.74 -23.35 -8.95
CA CYS A 33 8.68 -23.33 -7.95
C CYS A 33 7.48 -24.17 -8.40
N ASP A 34 7.54 -25.47 -8.10
CA ASP A 34 6.51 -26.42 -8.53
C ASP A 34 5.13 -26.05 -7.97
N GLY A 35 4.13 -26.02 -8.85
CA GLY A 35 2.74 -25.69 -8.48
C GLY A 35 2.42 -24.20 -8.43
N TRP A 36 3.38 -23.31 -8.72
CA TRP A 36 3.18 -21.87 -8.75
C TRP A 36 3.11 -21.33 -10.18
N TYR A 37 2.15 -20.43 -10.41
CA TYR A 37 1.87 -19.87 -11.73
C TYR A 37 1.55 -18.38 -11.64
N ASP A 38 2.06 -17.64 -12.61
CA ASP A 38 1.60 -16.29 -12.92
C ASP A 38 0.36 -16.40 -13.82
N LEU A 39 -0.81 -16.08 -13.24
CA LEU A 39 -2.09 -16.01 -13.94
C LEU A 39 -2.36 -14.58 -14.40
N THR A 40 -2.53 -14.38 -15.71
CA THR A 40 -2.98 -13.09 -16.25
C THR A 40 -4.51 -13.00 -16.17
N LEU A 41 -5.02 -12.00 -15.45
CA LEU A 41 -6.45 -11.67 -15.36
C LEU A 41 -6.74 -10.37 -16.09
N THR A 42 -7.93 -10.28 -16.68
CA THR A 42 -8.41 -9.09 -17.40
C THR A 42 -9.23 -8.17 -16.48
N ALA A 43 -9.48 -6.94 -16.93
CA ALA A 43 -10.35 -6.01 -16.20
C ALA A 43 -11.76 -6.58 -15.95
N GLY A 44 -12.34 -7.32 -16.91
CA GLY A 44 -13.64 -7.98 -16.74
C GLY A 44 -13.63 -9.13 -15.73
N ASN A 45 -12.47 -9.77 -15.51
CA ASN A 45 -12.33 -10.76 -14.44
C ASN A 45 -12.43 -10.12 -13.04
N LEU A 46 -12.02 -8.85 -12.93
CA LEU A 46 -11.89 -8.11 -11.66
C LEU A 46 -12.95 -7.00 -11.48
N ASP A 47 -13.97 -6.92 -12.32
CA ASP A 47 -14.98 -5.83 -12.28
C ASP A 47 -16.01 -5.95 -11.13
N THR A 48 -15.88 -6.96 -10.26
CA THR A 48 -16.78 -7.20 -9.13
C THR A 48 -15.97 -7.22 -7.84
N GLU A 49 -16.17 -6.22 -7.00
CA GLU A 49 -15.52 -6.13 -5.68
C GLU A 49 -16.04 -7.23 -4.74
N GLY A 50 -15.15 -7.77 -3.89
CA GLY A 50 -15.45 -8.86 -2.96
C GLY A 50 -14.56 -10.10 -3.13
N LEU A 51 -15.00 -11.23 -2.57
CA LEU A 51 -14.29 -12.50 -2.64
C LEU A 51 -14.29 -13.07 -4.07
N LEU A 52 -13.11 -13.26 -4.65
CA LEU A 52 -12.87 -13.95 -5.91
C LEU A 52 -12.24 -15.30 -5.63
N THR A 53 -12.79 -16.36 -6.20
CA THR A 53 -12.21 -17.71 -6.11
C THR A 53 -11.68 -18.11 -7.48
N VAL A 54 -10.40 -18.44 -7.55
CA VAL A 54 -9.77 -19.07 -8.72
C VAL A 54 -9.88 -20.57 -8.53
N ILE A 55 -10.40 -21.27 -9.52
CA ILE A 55 -10.68 -22.71 -9.49
C ILE A 55 -9.96 -23.34 -10.68
N VAL A 56 -9.27 -24.45 -10.44
CA VAL A 56 -8.76 -25.35 -11.47
C VAL A 56 -9.34 -26.71 -11.14
N GLN A 57 -10.20 -27.24 -12.01
CA GLN A 57 -10.98 -28.44 -11.74
C GLN A 57 -10.89 -29.52 -12.82
N ASP A 58 -9.88 -29.41 -13.69
CA ASP A 58 -9.55 -30.39 -14.72
C ASP A 58 -9.35 -31.79 -14.12
N ASP A 59 -10.40 -32.61 -14.24
CA ASP A 59 -10.49 -33.97 -13.70
C ASP A 59 -9.63 -34.99 -14.46
N SER A 60 -9.09 -34.58 -15.60
CA SER A 60 -8.26 -35.40 -16.47
C SER A 60 -6.77 -35.30 -16.12
N VAL A 61 -6.35 -34.18 -15.49
CA VAL A 61 -4.95 -33.93 -15.12
C VAL A 61 -4.77 -33.75 -13.61
N CYS A 62 -5.73 -33.15 -12.88
CA CYS A 62 -5.61 -32.86 -11.44
C CYS A 62 -6.86 -33.15 -10.60
N LEU A 63 -6.68 -33.17 -9.26
CA LEU A 63 -7.80 -32.96 -8.35
C LEU A 63 -8.13 -31.47 -8.29
N PRO A 64 -9.39 -31.08 -8.04
CA PRO A 64 -9.77 -29.68 -7.94
C PRO A 64 -8.94 -28.90 -6.92
N VAL A 65 -8.39 -27.76 -7.33
CA VAL A 65 -7.65 -26.81 -6.50
C VAL A 65 -8.33 -25.46 -6.57
N PHE A 66 -8.39 -24.76 -5.44
CA PHE A 66 -8.96 -23.42 -5.37
C PHE A 66 -8.12 -22.48 -4.51
N SER A 67 -8.12 -21.20 -4.89
CA SER A 67 -7.49 -20.12 -4.12
C SER A 67 -8.42 -18.91 -4.06
N HIS A 68 -8.40 -18.22 -2.91
CA HIS A 68 -9.28 -17.10 -2.62
C HIS A 68 -8.50 -15.79 -2.60
N PHE A 69 -9.08 -14.77 -3.21
CA PHE A 69 -8.52 -13.42 -3.29
C PHE A 69 -9.62 -12.40 -2.99
N MET A 70 -9.23 -11.24 -2.46
CA MET A 70 -10.15 -10.13 -2.26
C MET A 70 -9.92 -9.11 -3.37
N VAL A 71 -10.95 -8.85 -4.18
CA VAL A 71 -10.96 -7.75 -5.14
C VAL A 71 -11.46 -6.50 -4.42
N VAL A 72 -10.63 -5.46 -4.42
CA VAL A 72 -10.90 -4.20 -3.73
C VAL A 72 -10.75 -3.07 -4.73
N ASN A 73 -11.55 -2.02 -4.56
CA ASN A 73 -11.37 -0.78 -5.29
C ASN A 73 -9.93 -0.25 -5.17
N ALA A 74 -9.32 0.19 -6.26
CA ALA A 74 -7.97 0.74 -6.26
C ALA A 74 -7.83 1.92 -5.29
N ASN A 75 -8.80 2.85 -5.26
CA ASN A 75 -8.74 4.01 -4.36
C ASN A 75 -8.78 3.61 -2.88
N VAL A 76 -9.51 2.53 -2.55
CA VAL A 76 -9.59 1.99 -1.18
C VAL A 76 -8.29 1.31 -0.80
N TYR A 77 -7.73 0.50 -1.70
CA TYR A 77 -6.43 -0.14 -1.48
C TYR A 77 -5.32 0.91 -1.29
N ASP A 78 -5.23 1.87 -2.20
CA ASP A 78 -4.26 2.94 -2.13
C ASP A 78 -4.44 3.76 -0.84
N SER A 79 -5.67 4.11 -0.46
CA SER A 79 -5.89 4.83 0.81
C SER A 79 -5.45 4.04 2.04
N LEU A 80 -5.61 2.72 2.03
CA LEU A 80 -5.23 1.85 3.15
C LEU A 80 -3.71 1.66 3.25
N PHE A 81 -3.01 1.63 2.11
CA PHE A 81 -1.58 1.26 2.05
C PHE A 81 -0.63 2.38 1.64
N ALA A 82 -1.12 3.53 1.15
CA ALA A 82 -0.31 4.71 0.77
C ALA A 82 0.49 5.30 1.94
N GLY A 83 0.14 4.95 3.18
CA GLY A 83 0.83 5.38 4.40
C GLY A 83 1.74 4.33 5.04
N SER A 84 1.96 3.16 4.43
CA SER A 84 2.69 2.03 5.04
C SER A 84 4.21 2.28 5.25
N THR A 85 4.66 3.52 5.12
CA THR A 85 5.95 3.99 5.57
C THR A 85 5.82 4.55 6.98
N LEU A 86 5.48 3.72 7.98
CA LEU A 86 5.48 4.13 9.39
C LEU A 86 6.79 4.87 9.78
N PHE A 87 7.89 4.48 9.12
CA PHE A 87 9.17 5.17 9.15
C PHE A 87 9.15 6.61 8.62
N GLN A 88 8.46 6.93 7.52
CA GLN A 88 8.45 8.29 6.99
C GLN A 88 7.68 9.27 7.88
N LYS A 89 6.55 8.89 8.48
CA LYS A 89 5.80 9.81 9.37
C LYS A 89 6.54 10.06 10.69
N ALA A 90 7.05 9.01 11.34
CA ALA A 90 7.79 9.14 12.58
C ALA A 90 9.15 9.83 12.36
N ALA A 91 9.86 9.50 11.27
CA ALA A 91 11.09 10.20 10.90
C ALA A 91 10.80 11.66 10.54
N LYS A 92 9.77 11.98 9.75
CA LYS A 92 9.41 13.37 9.40
C LYS A 92 9.07 14.21 10.64
N LEU A 93 8.32 13.65 11.61
CA LEU A 93 8.06 14.33 12.89
C LEU A 93 9.34 14.53 13.74
N LEU A 94 10.25 13.56 13.74
CA LEU A 94 11.56 13.68 14.41
C LEU A 94 12.54 14.60 13.67
N VAL A 95 12.37 14.75 12.35
CA VAL A 95 13.25 15.49 11.44
C VAL A 95 12.82 16.93 11.26
N ASN A 96 11.69 17.38 11.87
CA ASN A 96 11.31 18.80 11.97
C ASN A 96 12.55 19.64 12.24
N LYS A 97 13.07 20.25 11.18
CA LYS A 97 14.41 20.80 11.16
C LYS A 97 14.29 22.18 11.78
N ALA A 98 14.91 22.39 12.93
CA ALA A 98 15.10 23.73 13.46
C ALA A 98 16.45 24.25 12.95
N VAL A 99 16.43 25.31 12.14
CA VAL A 99 17.66 25.97 11.68
C VAL A 99 17.74 27.35 12.32
N GLN A 100 18.79 27.58 13.12
CA GLN A 100 19.09 28.89 13.67
C GLN A 100 19.97 29.70 12.71
N ASN A 101 19.52 30.89 12.36
CA ASN A 101 20.36 31.89 11.74
C ASN A 101 21.24 32.55 12.81
N LYS A 102 22.56 32.32 12.73
CA LYS A 102 23.52 32.83 13.72
C LYS A 102 23.71 34.34 13.71
N SER A 103 23.41 35.03 12.61
CA SER A 103 23.55 36.49 12.54
C SER A 103 22.32 37.23 13.04
N THR A 104 21.14 36.62 12.97
CA THR A 104 19.88 37.24 13.40
C THR A 104 19.25 36.62 14.64
N GLY A 105 19.77 35.49 15.12
CA GLY A 105 19.22 34.73 16.25
C GLY A 105 17.92 33.98 15.94
N ALA A 106 17.29 34.21 14.79
CA ALA A 106 16.02 33.62 14.40
C ALA A 106 16.14 32.10 14.19
N ILE A 107 15.13 31.36 14.63
CA ILE A 107 15.00 29.91 14.49
C ILE A 107 13.81 29.65 13.56
N ASN A 108 14.09 29.07 12.39
CA ASN A 108 13.07 28.61 11.45
C ASN A 108 12.74 27.15 11.71
N TYR A 109 11.46 26.85 11.86
CA TYR A 109 10.90 25.51 11.90
C TYR A 109 10.32 25.20 10.53
N TYR A 110 10.81 24.14 9.90
CA TYR A 110 10.39 23.70 8.58
C TYR A 110 9.31 22.62 8.67
N ASP A 111 8.50 22.50 7.61
CA ASP A 111 7.57 21.40 7.39
C ASP A 111 8.31 20.09 7.04
N ASP A 112 7.54 19.04 6.75
CA ASP A 112 8.02 17.71 6.38
C ASP A 112 8.76 17.63 5.04
N ASP A 113 8.74 18.71 4.25
CA ASP A 113 9.50 18.88 3.01
C ASP A 113 10.93 19.42 3.25
N GLY A 114 11.23 19.95 4.43
CA GLY A 114 12.51 20.56 4.78
C GLY A 114 12.81 21.90 4.10
N GLU A 115 11.86 22.47 3.36
CA GLU A 115 11.99 23.69 2.55
C GLU A 115 10.97 24.77 2.97
N THR A 116 9.72 24.38 3.24
CA THR A 116 8.64 25.29 3.65
C THR A 116 8.79 25.66 5.13
N ILE A 117 8.89 26.95 5.42
CA ILE A 117 8.93 27.46 6.81
C ILE A 117 7.49 27.58 7.33
N ILE A 118 7.19 26.85 8.40
CA ILE A 118 5.87 26.90 9.06
C ILE A 118 5.84 27.90 10.22
N LEU A 119 6.99 28.17 10.84
CA LEU A 119 7.11 29.10 11.95
C LEU A 119 8.53 29.66 12.02
N THR A 120 8.64 30.97 12.22
CA THR A 120 9.89 31.64 12.59
C THR A 120 9.77 32.16 14.02
N HIS A 121 10.60 31.65 14.91
CA HIS A 121 10.75 32.16 16.27
C HIS A 121 11.96 33.10 16.29
N THR A 122 11.79 34.33 16.78
CA THR A 122 12.93 35.26 17.00
C THR A 122 13.07 35.51 18.50
N PRO A 123 13.92 34.74 19.20
CA PRO A 123 14.13 34.96 20.63
C PRO A 123 14.73 36.35 20.82
N ALA A 124 14.08 37.17 21.64
CA ALA A 124 14.62 38.46 22.03
C ALA A 124 15.31 38.29 23.38
N ASP A 125 16.63 38.20 23.38
CA ASP A 125 17.43 38.27 24.61
C ASP A 125 17.59 39.75 25.00
N GLY A 126 16.49 40.36 25.48
CA GLY A 126 16.57 41.59 26.25
C GLY A 126 16.99 41.30 27.69
N GLU A 127 17.60 42.26 28.38
CA GLU A 127 17.83 42.16 29.83
C GLU A 127 16.49 41.82 30.51
N SER A 128 16.41 40.65 31.15
CA SER A 128 15.20 40.26 31.88
C SER A 128 15.16 41.02 33.20
N GLU A 129 14.32 42.05 33.32
CA GLU A 129 13.96 42.62 34.62
C GLU A 129 13.08 41.59 35.37
N ILE A 130 13.70 40.79 36.24
CA ILE A 130 12.97 39.95 37.20
C ILE A 130 12.58 40.85 38.38
N THR A 131 11.33 41.31 38.41
CA THR A 131 10.78 42.02 39.58
C THR A 131 10.14 41.01 40.51
N ARG A 132 10.83 40.64 41.59
CA ARG A 132 10.21 39.88 42.70
C ARG A 132 9.40 40.85 43.55
N THR A 133 8.08 40.68 43.59
CA THR A 133 7.24 41.40 44.56
C THR A 133 7.63 40.95 45.97
N PRO A 134 8.13 41.84 46.85
CA PRO A 134 8.36 41.48 48.25
C PRO A 134 7.02 41.10 48.90
N SER A 135 7.03 40.04 49.68
CA SER A 135 5.93 39.64 50.57
C SER A 135 5.70 40.66 51.66
#